data_AF-A0A6G9J7I5-F1
#
_entry.id   AF-A0A6G9J7I5-F1
#
_cell.length_a   1.000
_cell.length_b   1.000
_cell.length_c   1.000
_cell.angle_alpha   90.00
_cell.angle_beta   90.00
_cell.angle_gamma   90.00
#
_symmetry.space_group_name_H-M   'P 1'
#
loop_
_entity.id
_entity.type
_entity.pdbx_description
1 polymer ?
#
loop_
_entity_poly.entity_id
_entity_poly.type
_entity_poly.pdbx_seq_one_letter_code
_entity_poly.pdbx_strand_id
1 'polypeptide(L)'
;MIKVSDAESYLKDKIGDKTNNVVEVWEIFKSFCREPVEGEDEFALLFQCGIYDFTGEELFYFDFVRQFTVYEDEEYSRTEQLHCEFVFKPTDELKKLEASEWYFDTDGDMENFFAHVENLKEFQIPLKSIPLQLNIYQEVI
;
A
#
# COMPACT_ATOMS: atom_id res chain seq x y z
N MET A 1 18.32 5.28 8.78
CA MET A 1 17.18 5.96 8.15
C MET A 1 17.10 5.38 6.75
N ILE A 2 15.91 4.96 6.33
CA ILE A 2 15.69 4.38 5.00
C ILE A 2 15.65 5.54 4.01
N LYS A 3 16.24 5.43 2.82
CA LYS A 3 16.08 6.43 1.76
C LYS A 3 14.87 6.11 0.91
N VAL A 4 14.22 7.12 0.31
CA VAL A 4 13.15 6.89 -0.67
C VAL A 4 13.58 5.87 -1.74
N SER A 5 14.80 5.97 -2.25
CA SER A 5 15.35 5.03 -3.25
C SER A 5 15.47 3.57 -2.78
N ASP A 6 15.51 3.35 -1.47
CA ASP A 6 15.74 2.04 -0.87
C ASP A 6 14.44 1.42 -0.31
N ALA A 7 13.34 2.17 -0.28
CA ALA A 7 12.11 1.82 0.40
C ALA A 7 11.48 0.52 -0.12
N GLU A 8 11.46 0.31 -1.44
CA GLU A 8 11.02 -0.95 -2.06
C GLU A 8 11.83 -2.16 -1.54
N SER A 9 13.17 -2.06 -1.61
CA SER A 9 14.06 -3.16 -1.18
C SER A 9 13.94 -3.42 0.32
N TYR A 10 13.79 -2.36 1.12
CA TYR A 10 13.62 -2.46 2.56
C TYR A 10 12.31 -3.18 2.92
N LEU A 11 11.19 -2.80 2.30
CA LEU A 11 9.90 -3.43 2.57
C LEU A 11 9.90 -4.90 2.14
N LYS A 12 10.50 -5.22 0.98
CA LYS A 12 10.69 -6.60 0.51
C LYS A 12 11.46 -7.44 1.53
N ASP A 13 12.58 -6.93 2.03
CA ASP A 13 13.43 -7.63 3.01
C ASP A 13 12.69 -7.88 4.34
N LYS A 14 11.84 -6.94 4.78
CA LYS A 14 11.04 -7.09 6.01
C LYS A 14 9.94 -8.13 5.87
N ILE A 15 9.27 -8.16 4.72
CA ILE A 15 8.22 -9.13 4.42
C ILE A 15 8.84 -10.52 4.27
N GLY A 16 9.92 -10.65 3.50
CA GLY A 16 10.57 -11.93 3.21
C GLY A 16 9.57 -12.93 2.60
N ASP A 17 9.54 -14.15 3.14
CA ASP A 17 8.71 -15.25 2.61
C ASP A 17 7.21 -15.19 3.01
N LYS A 18 6.78 -14.12 3.68
CA LYS A 18 5.40 -13.97 4.22
C LYS A 18 4.38 -13.53 3.16
N THR A 19 4.59 -13.89 1.89
CA THR A 19 3.89 -13.34 0.74
C THR A 19 2.40 -13.69 0.66
N ASN A 20 1.93 -14.64 1.48
CA ASN A 20 0.54 -15.10 1.45
C ASN A 20 -0.27 -14.70 2.69
N ASN A 21 0.32 -13.94 3.63
CA ASN A 21 -0.33 -13.53 4.87
C ASN A 21 -0.59 -12.02 4.87
N VAL A 22 -1.76 -11.63 4.35
CA VAL A 22 -2.15 -10.21 4.22
C VAL A 22 -2.10 -9.48 5.56
N VAL A 23 -2.54 -10.11 6.65
CA VAL A 23 -2.57 -9.48 7.99
C VAL A 23 -1.16 -9.20 8.48
N GLU A 24 -0.24 -10.16 8.34
CA GLU A 24 1.14 -9.97 8.78
C GLU A 24 1.89 -8.96 7.90
N VAL A 25 1.64 -8.96 6.60
CA VAL A 25 2.18 -7.94 5.68
C VAL A 25 1.62 -6.56 5.98
N TRP A 26 0.33 -6.43 6.31
CA TRP A 26 -0.28 -5.18 6.74
C TRP A 26 0.38 -4.64 8.01
N GLU A 27 0.64 -5.48 9.02
CA GLU A 27 1.36 -5.04 10.23
C GLU A 27 2.79 -4.58 9.92
N ILE A 28 3.50 -5.28 9.02
CA ILE A 28 4.83 -4.86 8.56
C ILE A 28 4.76 -3.52 7.82
N PHE A 29 3.77 -3.36 6.93
CA PHE A 29 3.55 -2.12 6.19
C PHE A 29 3.23 -0.95 7.13
N LYS A 30 2.33 -1.13 8.10
CA LYS A 30 2.07 -0.13 9.15
C LYS A 30 3.33 0.21 9.94
N SER A 31 4.14 -0.79 10.29
CA SER A 31 5.42 -0.54 10.98
C SER A 31 6.35 0.31 10.10
N PHE A 32 6.45 0.01 8.81
CA PHE A 32 7.24 0.79 7.86
C PHE A 32 6.72 2.22 7.71
N CYS A 33 5.40 2.44 7.65
CA CYS A 33 4.78 3.77 7.57
C CYS A 33 5.14 4.69 8.74
N ARG A 34 5.43 4.12 9.92
CA ARG A 34 5.87 4.87 11.10
C ARG A 34 7.36 5.22 11.08
N GLU A 35 8.14 4.62 10.18
CA GLU A 35 9.56 4.92 10.07
C GLU A 35 9.78 6.24 9.30
N PRO A 36 10.70 7.10 9.76
CA PRO A 36 11.12 8.26 9.00
C PRO A 36 11.93 7.81 7.77
N VAL A 37 11.63 8.42 6.61
CA VAL A 37 12.31 8.15 5.35
C VAL A 37 13.10 9.38 4.92
N GLU A 38 14.38 9.20 4.59
CA GLU A 38 15.28 10.24 4.09
C GLU A 38 14.91 10.57 2.64
N GLY A 39 14.71 11.87 2.37
CA GLY A 39 14.27 12.37 1.07
C GLY A 39 12.75 12.39 0.88
N GLU A 40 11.98 12.08 1.92
CA GLU A 40 10.54 12.30 2.00
C GLU A 40 10.30 13.63 2.72
N ASP A 41 9.81 14.63 2.00
CA ASP A 41 9.45 15.93 2.59
C ASP A 41 7.99 15.95 3.06
N GLU A 42 7.10 15.32 2.27
CA GLU A 42 5.70 15.08 2.59
C GLU A 42 5.35 13.64 2.23
N PHE A 43 4.34 13.08 2.91
CA PHE A 43 3.87 11.74 2.59
C PHE A 43 2.36 11.60 2.66
N ALA A 44 1.86 10.62 1.91
CA ALA A 44 0.48 10.17 1.99
C ALA A 44 0.42 8.64 2.05
N LEU A 45 -0.63 8.12 2.66
CA LEU A 45 -0.97 6.71 2.63
C LEU A 45 -2.26 6.52 1.85
N LEU A 46 -2.34 5.39 1.13
CA LEU A 46 -3.55 4.99 0.42
C LEU A 46 -3.82 3.51 0.66
N PHE A 47 -5.06 3.22 1.03
CA PHE A 47 -5.63 1.89 0.89
C PHE A 47 -6.58 1.89 -0.30
N GLN A 48 -6.35 1.01 -1.26
CA GLN A 48 -7.23 0.88 -2.41
C GLN A 48 -7.49 -0.58 -2.76
N CYS A 49 -8.68 -0.85 -3.28
CA CYS A 49 -8.97 -2.15 -3.88
C CYS A 49 -10.02 -2.05 -4.98
N GLY A 50 -9.99 -2.99 -5.92
CA GLY A 50 -10.97 -3.04 -7.01
C GLY A 50 -10.67 -4.14 -8.02
N ILE A 51 -11.54 -4.28 -9.02
CA ILE A 51 -11.37 -5.20 -10.14
C ILE A 51 -10.79 -4.44 -11.33
N TYR A 52 -9.66 -4.93 -11.85
CA TYR A 52 -9.02 -4.34 -13.02
C TYR A 52 -8.55 -5.42 -14.00
N ASP A 53 -8.42 -5.04 -15.27
CA ASP A 53 -7.92 -5.89 -16.35
C ASP A 53 -6.60 -5.30 -16.91
N PHE A 54 -5.53 -5.37 -16.11
CA PHE A 54 -4.21 -4.89 -16.52
C PHE A 54 -3.42 -5.92 -17.34
N THR A 55 -3.78 -7.20 -17.25
CA THR A 55 -3.02 -8.33 -17.83
C THR A 55 -3.76 -9.08 -18.92
N GLY A 56 -5.00 -8.70 -19.25
CA GLY A 56 -5.92 -9.44 -20.12
C GLY A 56 -6.89 -10.37 -19.38
N GLU A 57 -6.86 -10.36 -18.04
CA GLU A 57 -7.82 -11.03 -17.15
C GLU A 57 -8.26 -10.07 -16.02
N GLU A 58 -9.57 -10.08 -15.71
CA GLU A 58 -10.10 -9.40 -14.52
C GLU A 58 -9.50 -10.03 -13.25
N LEU A 59 -8.75 -9.24 -12.49
CA LEU A 59 -8.21 -9.63 -11.19
C LEU A 59 -8.64 -8.62 -10.13
N PHE A 60 -8.71 -9.07 -8.88
CA PHE A 60 -8.97 -8.19 -7.74
C PHE A 60 -7.64 -7.74 -7.14
N TYR A 61 -7.41 -6.43 -7.16
CA TYR A 61 -6.20 -5.79 -6.64
C TYR A 61 -6.53 -5.19 -5.28
N PHE A 62 -5.63 -5.38 -4.32
CA PHE A 62 -5.78 -4.99 -2.93
C PHE A 62 -4.46 -4.44 -2.43
N ASP A 63 -4.37 -3.13 -2.30
CA ASP A 63 -3.10 -2.43 -2.31
C ASP A 63 -2.96 -1.45 -1.15
N PHE A 64 -1.76 -1.45 -0.57
CA PHE A 64 -1.33 -0.51 0.44
C PHE A 64 -0.20 0.32 -0.14
N VAL A 65 -0.40 1.64 -0.19
CA VAL A 65 0.54 2.55 -0.82
C VAL A 65 1.05 3.55 0.21
N ARG A 66 2.37 3.78 0.20
CA ARG A 66 2.98 4.98 0.78
C ARG A 66 3.51 5.83 -0.37
N GLN A 67 3.03 7.05 -0.45
CA GLN A 67 3.47 8.04 -1.40
C GLN A 67 4.51 8.96 -0.75
N PHE A 68 5.60 9.20 -1.46
CA PHE A 68 6.66 10.13 -1.09
C PHE A 68 6.62 11.34 -2.02
N THR A 69 6.52 12.55 -1.46
CA THR A 69 6.79 13.78 -2.20
C THR A 69 8.22 14.21 -1.93
N VAL A 70 9.01 14.38 -3.00
CA VAL A 70 10.43 14.73 -2.93
C VAL A 70 10.65 16.14 -3.48
N TYR A 71 11.34 16.97 -2.71
CA TYR A 71 11.78 18.30 -3.13
C TYR A 71 13.31 18.33 -3.32
N GLU A 72 13.75 19.09 -4.31
CA GLU A 72 15.17 19.39 -4.58
C GLU A 72 15.33 20.90 -4.58
N ASP A 73 16.21 21.43 -3.72
CA ASP A 73 16.43 22.87 -3.55
C ASP A 73 15.14 23.68 -3.31
N GLU A 74 14.23 23.15 -2.48
CA GLU A 74 12.89 23.72 -2.15
C GLU A 74 11.89 23.73 -3.32
N GLU A 75 12.27 23.19 -4.49
CA GLU A 75 11.38 23.00 -5.63
C GLU A 75 10.89 21.56 -5.68
N TYR A 76 9.62 21.37 -6.05
CA TYR A 76 9.08 20.04 -6.29
C TYR A 76 9.91 19.30 -7.34
N SER A 77 10.41 18.11 -6.99
CA SER A 77 11.16 17.25 -7.91
C SER A 77 10.23 16.19 -8.51
N ARG A 78 9.66 15.33 -7.66
CA ARG A 78 8.81 14.21 -8.10
C ARG A 78 7.97 13.65 -6.98
N THR A 79 6.99 12.84 -7.36
CA THR A 79 6.22 11.99 -6.46
C THR A 79 6.51 10.53 -6.78
N GLU A 80 6.76 9.73 -5.75
CA GLU A 80 6.96 8.28 -5.87
C GLU A 80 5.92 7.54 -5.05
N GLN A 81 5.41 6.42 -5.56
CA GLN A 81 4.49 5.54 -4.83
C GLN A 81 5.13 4.17 -4.63
N LEU A 82 5.24 3.73 -3.37
CA LEU A 82 5.60 2.36 -3.02
C LEU A 82 4.32 1.56 -2.79
N HIS A 83 4.08 0.59 -3.66
CA HIS A 83 2.94 -0.32 -3.62
C HIS A 83 3.28 -1.60 -2.85
N CYS A 84 2.31 -2.09 -2.11
CA CYS A 84 2.30 -3.39 -1.44
C CYS A 84 0.97 -4.07 -1.80
N GLU A 85 0.94 -4.64 -2.99
CA GLU A 85 -0.27 -5.02 -3.70
C GLU A 85 -0.46 -6.53 -3.69
N PHE A 86 -1.57 -6.98 -3.13
CA PHE A 86 -2.04 -8.34 -3.27
C PHE A 86 -2.98 -8.46 -4.46
N VAL A 87 -2.81 -9.56 -5.20
CA VAL A 87 -3.69 -9.93 -6.31
C VAL A 87 -4.48 -11.17 -5.93
N PHE A 88 -5.79 -11.13 -6.12
CA PHE A 88 -6.70 -12.22 -5.84
C PHE A 88 -7.49 -12.63 -7.08
N LYS A 89 -7.90 -13.89 -7.11
CA LYS A 89 -8.91 -14.34 -8.06
C LYS A 89 -10.24 -13.66 -7.71
N PRO A 90 -10.94 -13.04 -8.69
CA PRO A 90 -12.18 -12.37 -8.39
C PRO A 90 -13.29 -13.37 -8.06
N THR A 91 -13.96 -13.16 -6.93
CA THR A 91 -15.16 -13.90 -6.52
C THR A 91 -16.39 -12.99 -6.60
N ASP A 92 -17.59 -13.56 -6.54
CA ASP A 92 -18.83 -12.77 -6.51
C ASP A 92 -18.92 -11.81 -5.32
N GLU A 93 -18.13 -12.04 -4.27
CA GLU A 93 -18.02 -11.14 -3.11
C GLU A 93 -17.01 -10.01 -3.41
N LEU A 94 -15.81 -10.36 -3.89
CA LEU A 94 -14.75 -9.38 -4.21
C LEU A 94 -15.13 -8.44 -5.36
N LYS A 95 -15.89 -8.92 -6.35
CA LYS A 95 -16.36 -8.11 -7.49
C LYS A 95 -17.26 -6.93 -7.11
N LYS A 96 -17.74 -6.87 -5.86
CA LYS A 96 -18.60 -5.79 -5.35
C LYS A 96 -17.84 -4.78 -4.49
N LEU A 97 -16.56 -5.00 -4.27
CA LEU A 97 -15.73 -4.18 -3.39
C LEU A 97 -14.90 -3.21 -4.23
N GLU A 98 -14.94 -1.94 -3.84
CA GLU A 98 -14.11 -0.88 -4.38
C GLU A 98 -13.86 0.12 -3.26
N ALA A 99 -12.60 0.50 -3.06
CA ALA A 99 -12.20 1.48 -2.04
C ALA A 99 -11.01 2.29 -2.52
N SER A 100 -10.92 3.53 -2.05
CA SER A 100 -9.79 4.43 -2.23
C SER A 100 -9.76 5.40 -1.04
N GLU A 101 -9.11 4.98 0.04
CA GLU A 101 -9.04 5.73 1.29
C GLU A 101 -7.66 6.36 1.45
N TRP A 102 -7.62 7.69 1.55
CA TRP A 102 -6.40 8.46 1.66
C TRP A 102 -6.16 8.96 3.08
N TYR A 103 -4.89 9.06 3.43
CA TYR A 103 -4.40 9.84 4.56
C TYR A 103 -3.25 10.71 4.09
N PHE A 104 -3.29 11.99 4.41
CA PHE A 104 -2.17 12.91 4.22
C PHE A 104 -1.50 13.16 5.57
N ASP A 105 -0.19 13.36 5.58
CA ASP A 105 0.57 13.70 6.80
C ASP A 105 0.02 14.91 7.58
N THR A 106 -0.72 15.80 6.90
CA THR A 106 -1.43 16.93 7.51
C THR A 106 -2.74 16.56 8.22
N ASP A 107 -3.30 15.37 8.02
CA ASP A 107 -4.62 14.97 8.53
C ASP A 107 -4.61 14.62 10.03
N GLY A 108 -3.42 14.53 10.63
CA GLY A 108 -3.24 14.28 12.06
C GLY A 108 -2.77 12.85 12.35
N ASP A 109 -3.52 12.12 13.18
CA ASP A 109 -3.06 10.84 13.71
C ASP A 109 -3.28 9.67 12.73
N MET A 110 -2.16 9.17 12.19
CA MET A 110 -2.09 8.02 11.28
C MET A 110 -2.75 6.75 11.85
N GLU A 111 -2.79 6.57 13.17
CA GLU A 111 -3.44 5.39 13.76
C GLU A 111 -4.95 5.36 13.52
N ASN A 112 -5.60 6.52 13.41
CA ASN A 112 -7.01 6.60 13.08
C ASN A 112 -7.27 6.14 11.64
N PHE A 113 -6.36 6.41 10.72
CA PHE A 113 -6.43 5.91 9.35
C PHE A 113 -6.33 4.38 9.32
N PHE A 114 -5.35 3.80 10.02
CA PHE A 114 -5.23 2.34 10.10
C PHE A 114 -6.47 1.68 10.71
N ALA A 115 -6.97 2.23 11.81
CA ALA A 115 -8.19 1.74 12.44
C ALA A 115 -9.41 1.88 11.52
N HIS A 116 -9.51 2.96 10.75
CA HIS A 116 -10.57 3.15 9.76
C HIS A 116 -10.50 2.07 8.68
N VAL A 117 -9.34 1.90 8.03
CA VAL A 117 -9.10 0.88 7.00
C VAL A 117 -9.45 -0.52 7.53
N GLU A 118 -9.00 -0.86 8.73
CA GLU A 118 -9.27 -2.17 9.35
C GLU A 118 -10.76 -2.41 9.61
N ASN A 119 -11.60 -1.38 9.72
CA ASN A 119 -13.04 -1.52 9.91
C ASN A 119 -13.84 -1.61 8.59
N LEU A 120 -13.20 -1.41 7.43
CA LEU A 120 -13.85 -1.50 6.13
C LEU A 120 -14.15 -2.94 5.74
N LYS A 121 -15.28 -3.15 5.07
CA LYS A 121 -15.61 -4.48 4.52
C LYS A 121 -14.67 -4.83 3.38
N GLU A 122 -14.27 -3.81 2.63
CA GLU A 122 -13.31 -3.81 1.54
C GLU A 122 -11.94 -4.30 2.02
N PHE A 123 -11.57 -4.00 3.27
CA PHE A 123 -10.37 -4.57 3.92
C PHE A 123 -10.61 -5.98 4.47
N GLN A 124 -11.71 -6.19 5.22
CA GLN A 124 -11.95 -7.42 5.98
C GLN A 124 -12.31 -8.65 5.14
N ILE A 125 -13.02 -8.47 4.02
CA ILE A 125 -13.48 -9.59 3.19
C ILE A 125 -12.30 -10.29 2.46
N PRO A 126 -11.39 -9.57 1.78
CA PRO A 126 -10.22 -10.18 1.13
C PRO A 126 -9.35 -11.04 2.05
N LEU A 127 -9.27 -10.73 3.35
CA LEU A 127 -8.47 -11.50 4.33
C LEU A 127 -8.89 -12.97 4.47
N LYS A 128 -10.10 -13.33 4.03
CA LYS A 128 -10.61 -14.71 4.04
C LYS A 128 -10.15 -15.52 2.82
N SER A 129 -9.50 -14.86 1.86
CA SER A 129 -9.03 -15.44 0.61
C SER A 129 -7.53 -15.62 0.63
N ILE A 130 -7.03 -16.55 -0.19
CA ILE A 130 -5.58 -16.73 -0.39
C ILE A 130 -5.17 -15.87 -1.59
N PRO A 131 -4.20 -14.95 -1.44
CA PRO A 131 -3.71 -14.18 -2.57
C PRO A 131 -3.01 -15.09 -3.58
N LEU A 132 -3.14 -14.75 -4.86
CA LEU A 132 -2.38 -15.38 -5.94
C LEU A 132 -0.93 -14.90 -5.95
N GLN A 133 -0.73 -13.62 -5.62
CA GLN A 133 0.56 -12.94 -5.69
C GLN A 133 0.58 -11.74 -4.74
N LEU A 134 1.79 -11.41 -4.28
CA LEU A 134 2.13 -10.13 -3.67
C LEU A 134 3.16 -9.42 -4.56
N ASN A 135 2.83 -8.20 -4.98
CA ASN A 135 3.69 -7.30 -5.73
C ASN A 135 4.16 -6.19 -4.80
N ILE A 136 5.47 -5.99 -4.72
CA ILE A 136 6.05 -4.84 -4.04
C ILE A 136 6.92 -4.13 -5.06
N TYR A 137 6.58 -2.89 -5.37
CA TYR A 137 7.26 -2.10 -6.39
C TYR A 137 7.09 -0.61 -6.09
N GLN A 138 8.06 0.17 -6.51
CA GLN A 138 8.03 1.62 -6.41
C GLN A 138 8.09 2.26 -7.79
N GLU A 139 7.23 3.25 -8.02
CA GLU A 139 7.18 3.98 -9.29
C GLU A 139 7.09 5.49 -9.10
N VAL A 140 7.53 6.23 -10.12
CA VAL A 140 7.37 7.69 -10.20
C VAL A 140 6.05 7.98 -10.90
N ILE A 141 5.21 8.85 -10.32
CA ILE A 141 3.89 9.22 -10.84
C ILE A 141 3.82 10.64 -11.40
#